data_AF-A0A2T1BYS5-F1
#
_entry.id   AF-A0A2T1BYS5-F1
#
_cell.length_a   1.000
_cell.length_b   1.000
_cell.length_c   1.000
_cell.angle_alpha   90.00
_cell.angle_beta   90.00
_cell.angle_gamma   90.00
#
_symmetry.space_group_name_H-M   'P 1'
#
loop_
_entity.id
_entity.type
_entity.pdbx_description
1 polymer ?
#
loop_
_entity_poly.entity_id
_entity_poly.type
_entity_poly.pdbx_seq_one_letter_code
_entity_poly.pdbx_strand_id
1 'polypeptide(L)'
;MSNNQSSSREEDIKAYQIIRGEIQFEYALMSNRVTWLITTQAFLFTAYAVALRGNNLKDSLYHPAIPILGSFISIILYSSIYAAISRVKLWQKNHETLNAKLADWLVYQPQSPKAAFWGLVPPVLLPAAFLYVWLHFLDVNNIVTIIVILILILLVLSEFWLFTFVKR
;
A
#
# COMPACT_ATOMS: atom_id res chain seq x y z
N MET A 1 -47.29 4.35 12.46
CA MET A 1 -45.91 4.28 13.03
C MET A 1 -45.05 3.14 12.45
N SER A 2 -45.61 2.08 11.84
CA SER A 2 -44.85 0.98 11.21
C SER A 2 -43.99 1.37 9.97
N ASN A 3 -44.48 2.25 9.09
CA ASN A 3 -43.81 2.57 7.80
C ASN A 3 -42.48 3.33 7.92
N ASN A 4 -42.31 4.21 8.91
CA ASN A 4 -41.07 4.99 9.03
C ASN A 4 -39.89 4.11 9.47
N GLN A 5 -40.18 3.05 10.23
CA GLN A 5 -39.15 2.18 10.78
C GLN A 5 -38.69 1.11 9.78
N SER A 6 -39.51 0.73 8.80
CA SER A 6 -39.06 -0.11 7.66
C SER A 6 -38.22 0.69 6.66
N SER A 7 -38.57 1.95 6.39
CA SER A 7 -37.79 2.82 5.50
C SER A 7 -36.38 3.06 6.03
N SER A 8 -36.24 3.43 7.32
CA SER A 8 -34.92 3.68 7.92
C SER A 8 -34.03 2.42 7.91
N ARG A 9 -34.63 1.25 8.08
CA ARG A 9 -33.96 -0.05 8.02
C ARG A 9 -33.36 -0.37 6.66
N GLU A 10 -34.12 -0.14 5.60
CA GLU A 10 -33.64 -0.37 4.23
C GLU A 10 -32.49 0.57 3.87
N GLU A 11 -32.56 1.82 4.34
CA GLU A 11 -31.49 2.81 4.17
C GLU A 11 -30.21 2.39 4.89
N ASP A 12 -30.32 1.93 6.15
CA ASP A 12 -29.19 1.47 6.95
C ASP A 12 -28.51 0.22 6.34
N ILE A 13 -29.29 -0.73 5.81
CA ILE A 13 -28.75 -1.93 5.11
C ILE A 13 -28.02 -1.53 3.83
N LYS A 14 -28.58 -0.60 3.04
CA LYS A 14 -27.92 -0.10 1.82
C LYS A 14 -26.61 0.59 2.17
N ALA A 15 -26.59 1.44 3.21
CA ALA A 15 -25.38 2.09 3.68
C ALA A 15 -24.30 1.07 4.11
N TYR A 16 -24.70 0.01 4.84
CA TYR A 16 -23.81 -1.08 5.22
C TYR A 16 -23.20 -1.79 3.99
N GLN A 17 -24.03 -2.13 3.00
CA GLN A 17 -23.58 -2.81 1.78
C GLN A 17 -22.59 -1.95 0.98
N ILE A 18 -22.84 -0.64 0.89
CA ILE A 18 -21.93 0.31 0.22
C ILE A 18 -20.56 0.34 0.92
N ILE A 19 -20.53 0.49 2.25
CA ILE A 19 -19.27 0.54 3.01
C ILE A 19 -18.52 -0.78 2.88
N ARG A 20 -19.21 -1.92 2.96
CA ARG A 20 -18.58 -3.23 2.79
C ARG A 20 -18.01 -3.40 1.38
N GLY A 21 -18.74 -2.96 0.35
CA GLY A 21 -18.28 -2.97 -1.03
C GLY A 21 -17.01 -2.14 -1.23
N GLU A 22 -16.96 -0.94 -0.64
CA GLU A 22 -15.80 -0.05 -0.72
C GLU A 22 -14.57 -0.65 -0.03
N ILE A 23 -14.74 -1.26 1.14
CA ILE A 23 -13.65 -1.96 1.84
C ILE A 23 -13.12 -3.14 1.00
N GLN A 24 -14.02 -3.94 0.41
CA GLN A 24 -13.62 -5.05 -0.46
C GLN A 24 -12.89 -4.56 -1.72
N PHE A 25 -13.35 -3.46 -2.31
CA PHE A 25 -12.70 -2.82 -3.44
C PHE A 25 -11.27 -2.38 -3.11
N GLU A 26 -11.07 -1.72 -1.96
CA GLU A 26 -9.73 -1.30 -1.50
C GLU A 26 -8.80 -2.50 -1.29
N TYR A 27 -9.29 -3.60 -0.69
CA TYR A 27 -8.48 -4.82 -0.54
C TYR A 27 -8.10 -5.46 -1.88
N ALA A 28 -9.04 -5.53 -2.82
CA ALA A 28 -8.76 -6.03 -4.17
C ALA A 28 -7.72 -5.15 -4.88
N LEU A 29 -7.83 -3.83 -4.72
CA LEU A 29 -6.91 -2.86 -5.29
C LEU A 29 -5.51 -2.99 -4.69
N MET A 30 -5.38 -3.21 -3.37
CA MET A 30 -4.10 -3.52 -2.71
C MET A 30 -3.49 -4.81 -3.27
N SER A 31 -4.28 -5.89 -3.38
CA SER A 31 -3.81 -7.18 -3.91
C SER A 31 -3.26 -7.06 -5.33
N ASN A 32 -3.97 -6.32 -6.20
CA ASN A 32 -3.52 -6.07 -7.56
C ASN A 32 -2.20 -5.28 -7.59
N ARG A 33 -2.04 -4.26 -6.74
CA ARG A 33 -0.80 -3.48 -6.65
C ARG A 33 0.38 -4.33 -6.19
N VAL A 34 0.18 -5.19 -5.21
CA VAL A 34 1.20 -6.13 -4.74
C VAL A 34 1.62 -7.08 -5.86
N THR A 35 0.66 -7.59 -6.63
CA THR A 35 0.94 -8.45 -7.78
C THR A 35 1.77 -7.72 -8.84
N TRP A 36 1.39 -6.49 -9.19
CA TRP A 36 2.15 -5.65 -10.12
C TRP A 36 3.57 -5.36 -9.63
N LEU A 37 3.73 -5.10 -8.33
CA LEU A 37 5.04 -4.93 -7.72
C LEU A 37 5.89 -6.18 -7.92
N ILE A 38 5.42 -7.35 -7.47
CA ILE A 38 6.18 -8.60 -7.53
C ILE A 38 6.64 -8.90 -8.97
N THR A 39 5.73 -8.79 -9.94
CA THR A 39 6.03 -9.03 -11.35
C THR A 39 7.12 -8.08 -11.87
N THR A 40 7.00 -6.78 -11.57
CA THR A 40 7.96 -5.78 -12.01
C THR A 40 9.33 -5.97 -11.35
N GLN A 41 9.35 -6.29 -10.06
CA GLN A 41 10.58 -6.51 -9.31
C GLN A 41 11.30 -7.78 -9.78
N ALA A 42 10.58 -8.87 -10.05
CA ALA A 42 11.15 -10.09 -10.61
C ALA A 42 11.82 -9.85 -11.97
N PHE A 43 11.18 -9.04 -12.83
CA PHE A 43 11.76 -8.63 -14.11
C PHE A 43 13.05 -7.81 -13.92
N LEU A 44 13.02 -6.80 -13.03
CA LEU A 44 14.18 -5.95 -12.74
C LEU A 44 15.34 -6.75 -12.15
N PHE A 45 15.09 -7.69 -11.23
CA PHE A 45 16.13 -8.56 -10.69
C PHE A 45 16.75 -9.45 -11.77
N THR A 46 15.92 -9.98 -12.67
CA THR A 46 16.41 -10.79 -13.79
C THR A 46 17.30 -9.97 -14.71
N ALA A 47 16.86 -8.76 -15.08
CA ALA A 47 17.65 -7.83 -15.89
C ALA A 47 18.97 -7.46 -15.20
N TYR A 48 18.93 -7.18 -13.90
CA TYR A 48 20.12 -6.86 -13.10
C TYR A 48 21.11 -8.03 -13.05
N ALA A 49 20.63 -9.25 -12.80
CA ALA A 49 21.46 -10.45 -12.73
C ALA A 49 22.12 -10.78 -14.08
N VAL A 50 21.38 -10.64 -15.19
CA VAL A 50 21.94 -10.81 -16.54
C VAL A 50 23.02 -9.76 -16.81
N ALA A 51 22.75 -8.51 -16.45
CA ALA A 51 23.70 -7.43 -16.62
C ALA A 51 24.98 -7.66 -15.79
N LEU A 52 24.88 -8.16 -14.55
CA LEU A 52 26.04 -8.51 -13.70
C LEU A 52 26.95 -9.57 -14.29
N ARG A 53 26.43 -10.47 -15.12
CA ARG A 53 27.23 -11.50 -15.79
C ARG A 53 28.05 -10.94 -16.97
N GLY A 54 27.70 -9.78 -17.51
CA GLY A 54 28.51 -9.08 -18.50
C GLY A 54 29.67 -8.34 -17.81
N ASN A 55 30.92 -8.65 -18.21
CA ASN A 55 32.16 -8.22 -17.54
C ASN A 55 32.39 -6.70 -17.33
N ASN A 56 31.47 -5.81 -17.74
CA ASN A 56 31.66 -4.36 -17.76
C ASN A 56 30.61 -3.55 -16.97
N LEU A 57 29.84 -4.16 -16.06
CA LEU A 57 28.74 -3.43 -15.42
C LEU A 57 29.18 -2.35 -14.44
N LYS A 58 30.28 -2.54 -13.68
CA LYS A 58 30.71 -1.57 -12.66
C LYS A 58 31.07 -0.19 -13.24
N ASP A 59 31.48 -0.15 -14.51
CA ASP A 59 31.81 1.09 -15.23
C ASP A 59 30.64 1.62 -16.07
N SER A 60 29.47 0.99 -15.98
CA SER A 60 28.31 1.32 -16.80
C SER A 60 27.21 2.04 -16.00
N LEU A 61 26.63 3.09 -16.59
CA LEU A 61 25.46 3.82 -16.08
C LEU A 61 24.26 2.92 -15.73
N TYR A 62 24.21 1.70 -16.28
CA TYR A 62 23.14 0.73 -15.99
C TYR A 62 23.21 0.13 -14.58
N HIS A 63 24.39 0.12 -13.94
CA HIS A 63 24.57 -0.47 -12.62
C HIS A 63 23.77 0.25 -11.52
N PRO A 64 23.74 1.60 -11.45
CA PRO A 64 22.84 2.30 -10.53
C PRO A 64 21.40 2.43 -11.08
N ALA A 65 21.20 2.49 -12.40
CA ALA A 65 19.88 2.79 -12.97
C ALA A 65 18.80 1.76 -12.60
N ILE A 66 19.14 0.47 -12.62
CA ILE A 66 18.18 -0.61 -12.32
C ILE A 66 17.76 -0.59 -10.84
N PRO A 67 18.69 -0.53 -9.86
CA PRO A 67 18.34 -0.34 -8.46
C PRO A 67 17.56 0.92 -8.15
N ILE A 68 17.85 2.04 -8.83
CA ILE A 68 17.10 3.29 -8.66
C ILE A 68 15.65 3.09 -9.10
N LEU A 69 15.43 2.50 -10.27
CA LEU A 69 14.09 2.20 -10.79
C LEU A 69 13.32 1.25 -9.85
N GLY A 70 13.97 0.18 -9.39
CA GLY A 70 13.38 -0.77 -8.45
C GLY A 70 12.98 -0.13 -7.12
N SER A 71 13.81 0.75 -6.58
CA SER A 71 13.55 1.54 -5.38
C SER A 71 12.37 2.50 -5.59
N PHE A 72 12.37 3.23 -6.70
CA PHE A 72 11.34 4.21 -7.03
C PHE A 72 9.95 3.57 -7.16
N ILE A 73 9.86 2.45 -7.87
CA ILE A 73 8.60 1.70 -8.03
C ILE A 73 8.11 1.17 -6.68
N SER A 74 9.03 0.70 -5.82
CA SER A 74 8.69 0.23 -4.47
C SER A 74 8.10 1.35 -3.62
N ILE A 75 8.66 2.56 -3.69
CA ILE A 75 8.17 3.74 -2.94
C ILE A 75 6.78 4.17 -3.42
N ILE A 76 6.57 4.26 -4.74
CA ILE A 76 5.27 4.64 -5.31
C ILE A 76 4.18 3.65 -4.91
N LEU A 77 4.46 2.34 -4.98
CA LEU A 77 3.45 1.35 -4.61
C LEU A 77 3.26 1.27 -3.10
N TYR A 78 4.29 1.51 -2.30
CA TYR A 78 4.17 1.61 -0.86
C TYR A 78 3.25 2.78 -0.44
N SER A 79 3.42 3.98 -1.01
CA SER A 79 2.55 5.13 -0.71
C SER A 79 1.10 4.86 -1.13
N SER A 80 0.92 4.25 -2.30
CA SER A 80 -0.40 3.85 -2.81
C SER A 80 -1.13 2.87 -1.89
N ILE A 81 -0.42 1.85 -1.37
CA ILE A 81 -0.94 0.88 -0.41
C ILE A 81 -1.26 1.56 0.92
N TYR A 82 -0.39 2.44 1.40
CA TYR A 82 -0.61 3.18 2.64
C TYR A 82 -1.85 4.10 2.57
N ALA A 83 -2.07 4.76 1.43
CA ALA A 83 -3.27 5.56 1.19
C ALA A 83 -4.54 4.70 1.23
N ALA A 84 -4.51 3.50 0.63
CA ALA A 84 -5.63 2.55 0.69
C ALA A 84 -5.90 2.07 2.12
N ILE A 85 -4.86 1.78 2.92
CA ILE A 85 -5.02 1.40 4.34
C ILE A 85 -5.68 2.53 5.12
N SER A 86 -5.31 3.78 4.85
CA SER A 86 -5.90 4.95 5.50
C SER A 86 -7.38 5.10 5.16
N ARG A 87 -7.77 4.86 3.90
CA ARG A 87 -9.19 4.84 3.49
C ARG A 87 -9.95 3.70 4.14
N VAL A 88 -9.40 2.49 4.18
CA VAL A 88 -10.04 1.36 4.89
C VAL A 88 -10.26 1.68 6.37
N LYS A 89 -9.28 2.27 7.06
CA LYS A 89 -9.45 2.70 8.46
C LYS A 89 -10.53 3.78 8.63
N LEU A 90 -10.62 4.72 7.70
CA LEU A 90 -11.68 5.74 7.71
C LEU A 90 -13.06 5.09 7.53
N TRP A 91 -13.19 4.16 6.58
CA TRP A 91 -14.42 3.41 6.37
C TRP A 91 -14.79 2.54 7.57
N GLN A 92 -13.82 1.88 8.20
CA GLN A 92 -14.05 1.11 9.43
C GLN A 92 -14.56 1.99 10.59
N LYS A 93 -14.00 3.18 10.77
CA LYS A 93 -14.49 4.14 11.78
C LYS A 93 -15.92 4.59 11.50
N ASN A 94 -16.26 4.86 10.24
CA ASN A 94 -17.64 5.18 9.83
C ASN A 94 -18.57 3.97 9.97
N HIS A 95 -18.02 2.75 9.88
CA HIS A 95 -18.75 1.51 10.04
C HIS A 95 -19.12 1.25 11.51
N GLU A 96 -18.27 1.63 12.47
CA GLU A 96 -18.55 1.50 13.91
C GLU A 96 -19.74 2.36 14.37
N THR A 97 -19.87 3.59 13.85
CA THR A 97 -20.98 4.49 14.18
C THR A 97 -22.32 4.04 13.59
N LEU A 98 -22.30 3.43 12.41
CA LEU A 98 -23.47 2.78 11.80
C LEU A 98 -23.80 1.46 12.53
N ASN A 99 -22.80 0.62 12.82
CA ASN A 99 -23.01 -0.66 13.50
C ASN A 99 -23.64 -0.51 14.88
N ALA A 100 -23.33 0.53 15.66
CA ALA A 100 -24.01 0.77 16.93
C ALA A 100 -25.55 0.90 16.79
N LYS A 101 -26.05 1.27 15.60
CA LYS A 101 -27.49 1.34 15.28
C LYS A 101 -28.04 0.03 14.71
N LEU A 102 -27.20 -0.75 14.03
CA LEU A 102 -27.56 -1.99 13.31
C LEU A 102 -27.18 -3.29 14.07
N ALA A 103 -26.55 -3.20 15.25
CA ALA A 103 -25.95 -4.35 15.95
C ALA A 103 -26.96 -5.42 16.40
N ASP A 104 -28.23 -5.07 16.58
CA ASP A 104 -29.27 -5.99 17.05
C ASP A 104 -29.75 -6.99 15.97
N TRP A 105 -29.52 -6.73 14.66
CA TRP A 105 -30.15 -7.52 13.59
C TRP A 105 -29.21 -8.12 12.54
N LEU A 106 -27.96 -7.67 12.45
CA LEU A 106 -27.01 -8.15 11.47
C LEU A 106 -26.13 -9.15 12.20
N VAL A 107 -26.01 -10.36 11.64
CA VAL A 107 -25.03 -11.36 12.10
C VAL A 107 -23.65 -10.73 11.91
N TYR A 108 -23.18 -10.08 12.97
CA TYR A 108 -21.89 -9.44 13.05
C TYR A 108 -20.85 -10.53 12.86
N GLN A 109 -20.13 -10.51 11.75
CA GLN A 109 -18.92 -11.31 11.62
C GLN A 109 -17.80 -10.46 12.21
N PRO A 110 -17.37 -10.72 13.47
CA PRO A 110 -16.30 -9.95 14.07
C PRO A 110 -15.06 -10.12 13.18
N GLN A 111 -14.61 -9.03 12.56
CA GLN A 111 -13.28 -9.01 11.98
C GLN A 111 -12.32 -9.14 13.14
N SER A 112 -11.78 -10.35 13.34
CA SER A 112 -10.82 -10.53 14.42
C SER A 112 -9.64 -9.57 14.16
N PRO A 113 -9.22 -8.79 15.16
CA PRO A 113 -8.13 -7.81 14.98
C PRO A 113 -6.84 -8.50 14.53
N LYS A 114 -6.68 -9.78 14.87
CA LYS A 114 -5.58 -10.63 14.40
C LYS A 114 -5.67 -10.93 12.90
N ALA A 115 -6.84 -11.30 12.36
CA ALA A 115 -6.99 -11.55 10.92
C ALA A 115 -6.80 -10.28 10.09
N ALA A 116 -7.30 -9.13 10.59
CA ALA A 116 -7.07 -7.84 9.95
C ALA A 116 -5.58 -7.45 9.94
N PHE A 117 -4.86 -7.72 11.03
CA PHE A 117 -3.41 -7.49 11.09
C PHE A 117 -2.66 -8.37 10.08
N TRP A 118 -2.90 -9.68 10.08
CA TRP A 118 -2.22 -10.62 9.18
C TRP A 118 -2.55 -10.37 7.69
N GLY A 119 -3.74 -9.89 7.38
CA GLY A 119 -4.12 -9.49 6.01
C GLY A 119 -3.36 -8.26 5.49
N LEU A 120 -2.84 -7.42 6.39
CA LEU A 120 -2.08 -6.21 6.05
C LEU A 120 -0.57 -6.43 5.98
N VAL A 121 -0.06 -7.55 6.52
CA VAL A 121 1.37 -7.84 6.54
C VAL A 121 1.96 -7.94 5.12
N PRO A 122 1.42 -8.73 4.19
CA PRO A 122 2.03 -8.87 2.86
C PRO A 122 2.08 -7.56 2.06
N PRO A 123 0.99 -6.75 1.97
CA PRO A 123 1.00 -5.51 1.21
C PRO A 123 2.00 -4.46 1.71
N VAL A 124 2.32 -4.45 2.99
CA VAL A 124 3.26 -3.48 3.59
C VAL A 124 4.69 -4.02 3.55
N LEU A 125 4.86 -5.30 3.90
CA LEU A 125 6.18 -5.91 4.04
C LEU A 125 6.90 -6.08 2.69
N LEU A 126 6.17 -6.45 1.63
CA LEU A 126 6.77 -6.73 0.33
C LEU A 126 7.43 -5.49 -0.31
N PRO A 127 6.77 -4.33 -0.43
CA PRO A 127 7.43 -3.13 -0.95
C PRO A 127 8.61 -2.67 -0.09
N ALA A 128 8.50 -2.78 1.24
CA ALA A 128 9.60 -2.44 2.13
C ALA A 128 10.82 -3.36 1.94
N ALA A 129 10.58 -4.67 1.79
CA ALA A 129 11.64 -5.64 1.54
C ALA A 129 12.34 -5.39 0.20
N PHE A 130 11.58 -5.13 -0.88
CA PHE A 130 12.18 -4.81 -2.18
C PHE A 130 12.97 -3.51 -2.15
N LEU A 131 12.45 -2.46 -1.51
CA LEU A 131 13.16 -1.21 -1.33
C LEU A 131 14.49 -1.44 -0.60
N TYR A 132 14.48 -2.20 0.49
CA TYR A 132 15.69 -2.55 1.23
C TYR A 132 16.73 -3.26 0.36
N VAL A 133 16.31 -4.25 -0.43
CA VAL A 133 17.20 -5.00 -1.32
C VAL A 133 17.83 -4.07 -2.37
N TRP A 134 17.06 -3.18 -2.97
CA TRP A 134 17.61 -2.25 -3.96
C TRP A 134 18.54 -1.21 -3.38
N LEU A 135 18.24 -0.70 -2.18
CA LEU A 135 19.15 0.18 -1.44
C LEU A 135 20.48 -0.52 -1.11
N HIS A 136 20.46 -1.82 -0.85
CA HIS A 136 21.69 -2.58 -0.64
C HIS A 136 22.57 -2.68 -1.90
N PHE A 137 21.95 -2.76 -3.08
CA PHE A 137 22.68 -2.78 -4.36
C PHE A 137 23.19 -1.40 -4.82
N LEU A 138 22.79 -0.32 -4.13
CA LEU A 138 23.25 1.02 -4.43
C LEU A 138 24.61 1.29 -3.80
N ASP A 139 25.63 1.57 -4.64
CA ASP A 139 26.96 1.94 -4.15
C ASP A 139 26.92 3.33 -3.50
N VAL A 140 26.99 3.34 -2.16
CA VAL A 140 26.85 4.53 -1.31
C VAL A 140 28.03 5.50 -1.50
N ASN A 141 29.13 5.06 -2.13
CA ASN A 141 30.29 5.91 -2.41
C ASN A 141 30.09 6.84 -3.61
N ASN A 142 29.03 6.65 -4.40
CA ASN A 142 28.73 7.48 -5.56
C ASN A 142 27.83 8.67 -5.16
N ILE A 143 28.26 9.90 -5.49
CA ILE A 143 27.48 11.13 -5.26
C ILE A 143 26.07 11.05 -5.87
N VAL A 144 25.92 10.44 -7.04
CA VAL A 144 24.61 10.26 -7.69
C VAL A 144 23.71 9.38 -6.83
N THR A 145 24.25 8.30 -6.25
CA THR A 145 23.53 7.44 -5.32
C THR A 145 23.07 8.20 -4.08
N ILE A 146 23.94 9.04 -3.50
CA ILE A 146 23.61 9.85 -2.32
C ILE A 146 22.48 10.83 -2.63
N ILE A 147 22.56 11.53 -3.77
CA ILE A 147 21.52 12.47 -4.21
C ILE A 147 20.19 11.72 -4.39
N VAL A 148 20.21 10.54 -5.00
CA VAL A 148 19.00 9.74 -5.20
C VAL A 148 18.44 9.26 -3.86
N ILE A 149 19.26 8.77 -2.95
CA ILE A 149 18.82 8.40 -1.59
C ILE A 149 18.19 9.60 -0.90
N LEU A 150 18.79 10.79 -0.99
CA LEU A 150 18.21 12.02 -0.44
C LEU A 150 16.87 12.37 -1.08
N ILE A 151 16.74 12.26 -2.42
CA ILE A 151 15.47 12.48 -3.12
C ILE A 151 14.43 11.46 -2.67
N LEU A 152 14.78 10.18 -2.56
CA LEU A 152 13.88 9.13 -2.09
C LEU A 152 13.44 9.38 -0.64
N ILE A 153 14.35 9.80 0.23
CA ILE A 153 14.05 10.20 1.61
C ILE A 153 13.11 11.41 1.61
N LEU A 154 13.39 12.44 0.80
CA LEU A 154 12.54 13.62 0.69
C LEU A 154 11.15 13.27 0.17
N LEU A 155 11.02 12.36 -0.79
CA LEU A 155 9.74 11.87 -1.30
C LEU A 155 8.97 11.14 -0.20
N VAL A 156 9.62 10.23 0.53
CA VAL A 156 9.00 9.52 1.66
C VAL A 156 8.57 10.50 2.75
N LEU A 157 9.40 11.51 3.05
CA LEU A 157 9.09 12.56 4.03
C LEU A 157 7.95 13.47 3.55
N SER A 158 7.89 13.83 2.26
CA SER A 158 6.81 14.66 1.72
C SER A 158 5.47 13.96 1.77
N GLU A 159 5.44 12.65 1.50
CA GLU A 159 4.25 11.82 1.63
C GLU A 159 3.78 11.78 3.09
N PHE A 160 4.73 11.66 4.04
CA PHE A 160 4.42 11.72 5.46
C PHE A 160 3.84 13.08 5.87
N TRP A 161 4.42 14.17 5.34
CA TRP A 161 4.03 15.54 5.69
C TRP A 161 2.65 15.92 5.15
N LEU A 162 2.38 15.65 3.86
CA LEU A 162 1.05 15.85 3.24
C LEU A 162 -0.05 15.14 4.03
N PHE A 163 0.23 13.94 4.52
CA PHE A 163 -0.75 13.15 5.27
C PHE A 163 -0.99 13.64 6.71
N THR A 164 0.03 14.21 7.36
CA THR A 164 -0.15 14.84 8.68
C THR A 164 -1.00 16.11 8.62
N PHE A 165 -0.93 16.87 7.51
CA PHE A 165 -1.66 18.12 7.36
C PHE A 165 -3.11 17.92 6.91
N VAL A 166 -3.40 16.92 6.07
CA VAL A 166 -4.77 16.58 5.63
C VAL A 166 -5.66 16.05 6.77
N LYS A 167 -5.08 15.73 7.94
CA LYS A 167 -5.80 15.28 9.14
C LYS A 167 -6.16 16.41 10.14
N ARG A 168 -5.82 17.66 9.87
CA ARG A 168 -6.29 18.84 10.63
C ARG A 168 -7.32 19.60 9.83
#